data_AF-A0A842VF87-F1
#
_entry.id   AF-A0A842VF87-F1
#
_cell.length_a   1.000
_cell.length_b   1.000
_cell.length_c   1.000
_cell.angle_alpha   90.00
_cell.angle_beta   90.00
_cell.angle_gamma   90.00
#
_symmetry.space_group_name_H-M   'P 1'
#
loop_
_entity.id
_entity.type
_entity.pdbx_description
1 polymer ?
#
loop_
_entity_poly.entity_id
_entity_poly.type
_entity_poly.pdbx_seq_one_letter_code
_entity_poly.pdbx_strand_id
1 'polypeptide(L)'
;MSLNSEKKNPINQIKRELCNVNIDKIQELRKECQDIVELGLSDGNLDQNPHIKAIWDEIKQKVGYSIGDFKEYIRKKKVIDKIFLQDLKLNNYGQVILLLEFEIIIDKIAREVFYYIFSKIVRQISRIIELYQKITNEKALILLAMRKMKATTDTEEWVRVKLEELIIDRLIKRQRELVVIFNAMDKPFLVNGFIFSRLTDSSLNEGIEELKLKKSLIFEDIKPLKLSSEIISPISYCIAYDLIKRFETFEKKRRNKVEDIKKKKKKKKEEKKRIVRERQEQSTFNWIERRITSSLMRINSSGINPNQLYWKDKDTKIATDNLKMHSEKGKNPLFLFTEYFSFAIEKIKSFTDDVRLPEKEKIKKVVKNISEKTLANRIGHSPDEEEVINMIDGERYEISKQIAMKIGKLLDKALYTKFKKKRR
;
A
#
# COMPACT_ATOMS: atom_id res chain seq x y z
N MET A 1 53.69 -18.75 -2.96
CA MET A 1 55.16 -18.62 -2.93
C MET A 1 55.76 -20.01 -2.80
N SER A 2 56.27 -20.62 -3.87
CA SER A 2 56.69 -22.02 -3.80
C SER A 2 58.13 -22.14 -3.29
N LEU A 3 58.30 -22.61 -2.06
CA LEU A 3 59.56 -23.20 -1.56
C LEU A 3 60.04 -24.37 -2.47
N ASN A 4 59.18 -24.87 -3.35
CA ASN A 4 59.45 -25.92 -4.35
C ASN A 4 59.93 -25.41 -5.72
N SER A 5 60.16 -24.11 -5.94
CA SER A 5 60.79 -23.71 -7.20
C SER A 5 62.23 -24.23 -7.20
N GLU A 6 62.57 -25.14 -8.12
CA GLU A 6 63.91 -25.77 -8.18
C GLU A 6 65.06 -24.76 -8.14
N LYS A 7 64.81 -23.54 -8.63
CA LYS A 7 65.76 -22.43 -8.67
C LYS A 7 66.07 -21.79 -7.31
N LYS A 8 65.27 -22.01 -6.25
CA LYS A 8 65.44 -21.39 -4.92
C LYS A 8 65.68 -22.41 -3.79
N ASN A 9 65.66 -23.70 -4.08
CA ASN A 9 65.92 -24.73 -3.07
C ASN A 9 67.44 -24.79 -2.81
N PRO A 10 67.92 -24.49 -1.57
CA PRO A 10 69.34 -24.48 -1.25
C PRO A 10 70.03 -25.81 -1.59
N ILE A 11 69.32 -26.94 -1.41
CA ILE A 11 69.85 -28.28 -1.71
C ILE A 11 70.09 -28.44 -3.21
N ASN A 12 69.19 -27.95 -4.06
CA ASN A 12 69.33 -28.09 -5.51
C ASN A 12 70.37 -27.11 -6.08
N GLN A 13 70.47 -25.91 -5.51
CA GLN A 13 71.51 -24.94 -5.87
C GLN A 13 72.90 -25.48 -5.50
N ILE A 14 73.07 -26.00 -4.29
CA ILE A 14 74.33 -26.59 -3.82
C ILE A 14 74.69 -27.84 -4.63
N LYS A 15 73.72 -28.71 -4.96
CA LYS A 15 73.96 -29.87 -5.83
C LYS A 15 74.41 -29.48 -7.24
N ARG A 16 73.82 -28.44 -7.83
CA ARG A 16 74.21 -27.93 -9.16
C ARG A 16 75.62 -27.34 -9.13
N GLU A 17 75.94 -26.56 -8.10
CA GLU A 17 77.28 -25.99 -7.96
C GLU A 17 78.33 -27.05 -7.62
N LEU A 18 78.00 -28.08 -6.82
CA LEU A 18 78.87 -29.25 -6.60
C LEU A 18 79.21 -29.97 -7.91
N CYS A 19 78.26 -30.07 -8.85
CA CYS A 19 78.52 -30.66 -10.17
C CYS A 19 79.43 -29.78 -11.06
N ASN A 20 79.59 -28.50 -10.72
CA ASN A 20 80.41 -27.52 -11.44
C ASN A 20 81.78 -27.28 -10.77
N VAL A 21 82.11 -27.98 -9.68
CA VAL A 21 83.41 -27.90 -9.02
C VAL A 21 84.46 -28.64 -9.87
N ASN A 22 85.68 -28.08 -9.94
CA ASN A 22 86.75 -28.60 -10.77
C ASN A 22 87.10 -30.06 -10.43
N ILE A 23 87.14 -30.92 -11.46
CA ILE A 23 87.27 -32.39 -11.36
C ILE A 23 88.57 -32.79 -10.66
N ASP A 24 89.65 -32.01 -10.83
CA ASP A 24 90.96 -32.30 -10.23
C ASP A 24 90.92 -32.24 -8.68
N LYS A 25 90.17 -31.30 -8.09
CA LYS A 25 89.98 -31.20 -6.63
C LYS A 25 89.09 -32.33 -6.09
N ILE A 26 88.13 -32.79 -6.89
CA ILE A 26 87.26 -33.92 -6.55
C ILE A 26 88.05 -35.24 -6.59
N GLN A 27 89.01 -35.36 -7.52
CA GLN A 27 89.90 -36.52 -7.60
C GLN A 27 90.90 -36.58 -6.43
N GLU A 28 91.37 -35.44 -5.91
CA GLU A 28 92.18 -35.40 -4.68
C GLU A 28 91.41 -35.90 -3.46
N LEU A 29 90.14 -35.49 -3.29
CA LEU A 29 89.25 -36.03 -2.24
C LEU A 29 88.97 -37.52 -2.40
N ARG A 30 88.87 -38.01 -3.64
CA ARG A 30 88.66 -39.44 -3.94
C ARG A 30 89.89 -40.30 -3.62
N LYS A 31 91.10 -39.72 -3.61
CA LYS A 31 92.31 -40.42 -3.18
C LYS A 31 92.39 -40.57 -1.66
N GLU A 32 91.75 -39.67 -0.90
CA GLU A 32 91.69 -39.72 0.58
C GLU A 32 90.44 -40.44 1.13
N CYS A 33 89.33 -40.46 0.39
CA CYS A 33 88.10 -41.13 0.80
C CYS A 33 87.73 -42.26 -0.18
N GLN A 34 87.76 -43.51 0.31
CA GLN A 34 87.48 -44.71 -0.49
C GLN A 34 86.05 -44.79 -1.04
N ASP A 35 85.10 -44.03 -0.50
CA ASP A 35 83.73 -43.95 -1.04
C ASP A 35 83.17 -42.52 -0.99
N ILE A 36 82.90 -41.93 -2.17
CA ILE A 36 82.26 -40.61 -2.32
C ILE A 36 80.77 -40.66 -1.89
N VAL A 37 80.18 -41.85 -1.84
CA VAL A 37 78.75 -42.06 -1.50
C VAL A 37 78.47 -41.74 -0.02
N GLU A 38 79.49 -41.81 0.84
CA GLU A 38 79.46 -41.43 2.25
C GLU A 38 80.12 -40.07 2.55
N LEU A 39 80.10 -39.12 1.61
CA LEU A 39 80.11 -37.70 2.01
C LEU A 39 78.75 -37.39 2.64
N GLY A 40 78.51 -37.97 3.81
CA GLY A 40 77.35 -37.72 4.65
C GLY A 40 77.36 -36.25 5.01
N LEU A 41 76.69 -35.42 4.19
CA LEU A 41 76.46 -33.98 4.43
C LEU A 41 75.75 -33.72 5.78
N SER A 42 75.36 -34.77 6.51
CA SER A 42 74.81 -34.77 7.85
C SER A 42 75.77 -35.21 8.97
N ASP A 43 76.96 -35.73 8.68
CA ASP A 43 77.91 -36.14 9.72
C ASP A 43 78.78 -34.97 10.18
N GLY A 44 78.86 -34.84 11.51
CA GLY A 44 79.40 -33.67 12.20
C GLY A 44 80.88 -33.35 11.94
N ASN A 45 81.62 -34.22 11.25
CA ASN A 45 83.07 -34.13 11.09
C ASN A 45 83.53 -33.47 9.78
N LEU A 46 82.61 -33.03 8.91
CA LEU A 46 82.95 -32.39 7.62
C LEU A 46 83.74 -31.07 7.73
N ASP A 47 83.65 -30.36 8.86
CA ASP A 47 84.30 -29.06 9.04
C ASP A 47 85.81 -29.17 9.37
N GLN A 48 86.28 -30.39 9.64
CA GLN A 48 87.67 -30.66 10.02
C GLN A 48 88.55 -31.10 8.85
N ASN A 49 87.96 -31.46 7.70
CA ASN A 49 88.73 -31.80 6.50
C ASN A 49 89.04 -30.54 5.67
N PRO A 50 90.33 -30.16 5.50
CA PRO A 50 90.73 -28.95 4.80
C PRO A 50 90.30 -28.92 3.32
N HIS A 51 90.23 -30.08 2.67
CA HIS A 51 89.77 -30.19 1.28
C HIS A 51 88.27 -29.94 1.14
N ILE A 52 87.48 -30.42 2.11
CA ILE A 52 86.02 -30.22 2.15
C ILE A 52 85.67 -28.76 2.42
N LYS A 53 86.42 -28.12 3.32
CA LYS A 53 86.30 -26.69 3.59
C LYS A 53 86.63 -25.84 2.36
N ALA A 54 87.65 -26.22 1.60
CA ALA A 54 88.05 -25.52 0.38
C ALA A 54 86.98 -25.56 -0.73
N ILE A 55 86.32 -26.70 -0.98
CA ILE A 55 85.22 -26.72 -1.98
C ILE A 55 83.96 -26.04 -1.45
N TRP A 56 83.70 -26.08 -0.15
CA TRP A 56 82.59 -25.33 0.44
C TRP A 56 82.79 -23.81 0.45
N ASP A 57 84.02 -23.32 0.62
CA ASP A 57 84.31 -21.88 0.49
C ASP A 57 84.06 -21.40 -0.94
N GLU A 58 84.33 -22.25 -1.95
CA GLU A 58 84.02 -21.99 -3.36
C GLU A 58 82.50 -22.00 -3.63
N ILE A 59 81.77 -22.95 -3.05
CA ILE A 59 80.30 -23.02 -3.12
C ILE A 59 79.67 -21.83 -2.38
N LYS A 60 80.22 -21.44 -1.23
CA LYS A 60 79.75 -20.30 -0.43
C LYS A 60 79.87 -18.98 -1.19
N GLN A 61 80.94 -18.79 -1.95
CA GLN A 61 81.11 -17.59 -2.81
C GLN A 61 80.05 -17.50 -3.92
N LYS A 62 79.54 -18.65 -4.40
CA LYS A 62 78.55 -18.70 -5.50
C LYS A 62 77.09 -18.71 -5.03
N VAL A 63 76.78 -19.38 -3.91
CA VAL A 63 75.40 -19.57 -3.42
C VAL A 63 75.08 -18.72 -2.18
N GLY A 64 76.10 -18.22 -1.47
CA GLY A 64 75.94 -17.32 -0.32
C GLY A 64 75.58 -18.00 1.01
N TYR A 65 75.50 -19.33 1.06
CA TYR A 65 75.20 -20.10 2.29
C TYR A 65 76.48 -20.67 2.92
N SER A 66 76.59 -20.62 4.25
CA SER A 66 77.65 -21.35 4.96
C SER A 66 77.32 -22.84 5.13
N ILE A 67 78.35 -23.66 5.36
CA ILE A 67 78.16 -25.09 5.72
C ILE A 67 77.24 -25.23 6.93
N GLY A 68 77.40 -24.36 7.93
CA GLY A 68 76.58 -24.34 9.14
C GLY A 68 75.10 -24.11 8.83
N ASP A 69 74.80 -23.11 8.01
CA ASP A 69 73.42 -22.78 7.60
C ASP A 69 72.78 -23.94 6.82
N PHE A 70 73.56 -24.61 5.97
CA PHE A 70 73.10 -25.76 5.20
C PHE A 70 72.83 -26.99 6.09
N LYS A 71 73.72 -27.28 7.05
CA LYS A 71 73.52 -28.34 8.05
C LYS A 71 72.28 -28.06 8.89
N GLU A 72 72.10 -26.82 9.34
CA GLU A 72 70.93 -26.43 10.11
C GLU A 72 69.63 -26.54 9.30
N TYR A 73 69.66 -26.15 8.03
CA TYR A 73 68.55 -26.32 7.09
C TYR A 73 68.19 -27.80 6.89
N ILE A 74 69.17 -28.68 6.66
CA ILE A 74 68.96 -30.13 6.55
C ILE A 74 68.38 -30.70 7.83
N ARG A 75 68.92 -30.32 9.00
CA ARG A 75 68.42 -30.80 10.30
C ARG A 75 66.97 -30.36 10.51
N LYS A 76 66.65 -29.08 10.29
CA LYS A 76 65.28 -28.56 10.37
C LYS A 76 64.35 -29.29 9.41
N LYS A 77 64.78 -29.51 8.17
CA LYS A 77 64.01 -30.27 7.17
C LYS A 77 63.78 -31.72 7.60
N LYS A 78 64.79 -32.45 8.08
CA LYS A 78 64.65 -33.82 8.58
C LYS A 78 63.66 -33.91 9.75
N VAL A 79 63.68 -32.95 10.66
CA VAL A 79 62.73 -32.88 11.79
C VAL A 79 61.30 -32.64 11.29
N ILE A 80 61.13 -31.71 10.34
CA ILE A 80 59.82 -31.43 9.73
C ILE A 80 59.32 -32.65 8.94
N ASP A 81 60.16 -33.29 8.13
CA ASP A 81 59.83 -34.52 7.40
C ASP A 81 59.41 -35.64 8.36
N LYS A 82 60.11 -35.81 9.49
CA LYS A 82 59.76 -36.83 10.49
C LYS A 82 58.40 -36.55 11.13
N ILE A 83 58.19 -35.35 11.66
CA ILE A 83 56.96 -34.99 12.37
C ILE A 83 55.76 -34.99 11.41
N PHE A 84 55.90 -34.37 10.23
CA PHE A 84 54.77 -34.18 9.33
C PHE A 84 54.55 -35.32 8.34
N LEU A 85 55.59 -35.96 7.81
CA LEU A 85 55.41 -37.03 6.83
C LEU A 85 55.37 -38.42 7.48
N GLN A 86 56.19 -38.68 8.51
CA GLN A 86 56.25 -40.00 9.14
C GLN A 86 55.21 -40.14 10.27
N ASP A 87 55.22 -39.24 11.26
CA ASP A 87 54.35 -39.37 12.45
C ASP A 87 52.88 -39.11 12.10
N LEU A 88 52.61 -38.10 11.27
CA LEU A 88 51.26 -37.77 10.77
C LEU A 88 50.87 -38.56 9.50
N LYS A 89 51.73 -39.45 8.99
CA LYS A 89 51.53 -40.27 7.78
C LYS A 89 51.10 -39.46 6.54
N LEU A 90 51.65 -38.27 6.35
CA LEU A 90 51.38 -37.45 5.17
C LEU A 90 52.37 -37.78 4.05
N ASN A 91 51.87 -37.87 2.82
CA ASN A 91 52.66 -38.28 1.66
C ASN A 91 53.45 -37.13 1.04
N ASN A 92 53.03 -35.88 1.26
CA ASN A 92 53.72 -34.71 0.73
C ASN A 92 53.39 -33.43 1.52
N TYR A 93 54.22 -32.40 1.33
CA TYR A 93 54.05 -31.07 1.90
C TYR A 93 52.78 -30.33 1.44
N GLY A 94 52.20 -30.70 0.29
CA GLY A 94 50.93 -30.15 -0.16
C GLY A 94 49.77 -30.53 0.76
N GLN A 95 49.78 -31.77 1.29
CA GLN A 95 48.80 -32.22 2.28
C GLN A 95 48.93 -31.48 3.62
N VAL A 96 50.14 -31.12 4.03
CA VAL A 96 50.39 -30.30 5.22
C VAL A 96 49.75 -28.92 5.06
N ILE A 97 49.96 -28.26 3.91
CA ILE A 97 49.37 -26.96 3.62
C ILE A 97 47.83 -27.06 3.58
N LEU A 98 47.30 -28.11 2.97
CA LEU A 98 45.85 -28.33 2.91
C LEU A 98 45.23 -28.52 4.30
N LEU A 99 45.91 -29.20 5.22
CA LEU A 99 45.47 -29.35 6.60
C LEU A 99 45.52 -28.02 7.38
N LEU A 100 46.58 -27.23 7.19
CA LEU A 100 46.71 -25.92 7.84
C LEU A 100 45.66 -24.92 7.36
N GLU A 101 45.29 -24.98 6.08
CA GLU A 101 44.28 -24.10 5.48
C GLU A 101 42.87 -24.73 5.47
N PHE A 102 42.68 -25.91 6.06
CA PHE A 102 41.46 -26.69 5.91
C PHE A 102 40.20 -25.91 6.32
N GLU A 103 40.23 -25.29 7.51
CA GLU A 103 39.10 -24.49 8.00
C GLU A 103 38.77 -23.32 7.07
N ILE A 104 39.79 -22.66 6.54
CA ILE A 104 39.65 -21.52 5.61
C ILE A 104 39.05 -21.99 4.28
N ILE A 105 39.50 -23.15 3.78
CA ILE A 105 38.98 -23.75 2.55
C ILE A 105 37.50 -24.13 2.74
N ILE A 106 37.17 -24.78 3.85
CA ILE A 106 35.79 -25.19 4.16
C ILE A 106 34.88 -23.97 4.33
N ASP A 107 35.29 -22.92 5.04
CA ASP A 107 34.51 -21.69 5.19
C ASP A 107 34.27 -21.01 3.83
N LYS A 108 35.29 -20.94 2.97
CA LYS A 108 35.13 -20.41 1.61
C LYS A 108 34.12 -21.22 0.79
N ILE A 109 34.25 -22.55 0.78
CA ILE A 109 33.32 -23.44 0.07
C ILE A 109 31.90 -23.26 0.62
N ALA A 110 31.72 -23.24 1.94
CA ALA A 110 30.42 -23.06 2.57
C ALA A 110 29.78 -21.72 2.16
N ARG A 111 30.56 -20.63 2.17
CA ARG A 111 30.10 -19.31 1.72
C ARG A 111 29.74 -19.31 0.24
N GLU A 112 30.56 -19.90 -0.63
CA GLU A 112 30.27 -19.99 -2.06
C GLU A 112 28.99 -20.78 -2.34
N VAL A 113 28.81 -21.92 -1.68
CA VAL A 113 27.58 -22.72 -1.77
C VAL A 113 26.38 -21.92 -1.28
N PHE A 114 26.50 -21.22 -0.14
CA PHE A 114 25.44 -20.37 0.38
C PHE A 114 25.06 -19.25 -0.61
N TYR A 115 26.03 -18.48 -1.10
CA TYR A 115 25.78 -17.40 -2.05
C TYR A 115 25.23 -17.92 -3.38
N TYR A 116 25.70 -19.09 -3.84
CA TYR A 116 25.15 -19.73 -5.02
C TYR A 116 23.67 -20.08 -4.84
N ILE A 117 23.32 -20.78 -3.76
CA ILE A 117 21.92 -21.13 -3.45
C ILE A 117 21.07 -19.87 -3.28
N PHE A 118 21.55 -18.90 -2.50
CA PHE A 118 20.88 -17.63 -2.26
C PHE A 118 20.62 -16.88 -3.58
N SER A 119 21.61 -16.81 -4.47
CA SER A 119 21.46 -16.17 -5.78
C SER A 119 20.38 -16.84 -6.63
N LYS A 120 20.25 -18.18 -6.56
CA LYS A 120 19.21 -18.93 -7.26
C LYS A 120 17.83 -18.61 -6.68
N ILE A 121 17.70 -18.59 -5.36
CA ILE A 121 16.45 -18.25 -4.68
C ILE A 121 16.01 -16.82 -5.06
N VAL A 122 16.90 -15.84 -4.92
CA VAL A 122 16.61 -14.44 -5.26
C VAL A 122 16.23 -14.29 -6.74
N ARG A 123 16.92 -14.97 -7.64
CA ARG A 123 16.58 -14.97 -9.08
C ARG A 123 15.19 -15.55 -9.33
N GLN A 124 14.78 -16.61 -8.63
CA GLN A 124 13.43 -17.16 -8.77
C GLN A 124 12.36 -16.23 -8.18
N ILE A 125 12.61 -15.65 -7.01
CA ILE A 125 11.71 -14.65 -6.41
C ILE A 125 11.52 -13.46 -7.34
N SER A 126 12.61 -12.93 -7.91
CA SER A 126 12.58 -11.83 -8.88
C SER A 126 11.72 -12.18 -10.11
N ARG A 127 11.88 -13.38 -10.67
CA ARG A 127 11.05 -13.87 -11.78
C ARG A 127 9.56 -13.93 -11.42
N ILE A 128 9.23 -14.40 -10.22
CA ILE A 128 7.84 -14.46 -9.73
C ILE A 128 7.25 -13.06 -9.62
N ILE A 129 7.99 -12.11 -9.02
CA ILE A 129 7.55 -10.72 -8.88
C ILE A 129 7.34 -10.06 -10.24
N GLU A 130 8.28 -10.24 -11.17
CA GLU A 130 8.21 -9.70 -12.53
C GLU A 130 6.97 -10.22 -13.27
N LEU A 131 6.73 -11.53 -13.18
CA LEU A 131 5.58 -12.19 -13.79
C LEU A 131 4.26 -11.71 -13.19
N TYR A 132 4.22 -11.47 -11.88
CA TYR A 132 3.08 -10.89 -11.20
C TYR A 132 2.76 -9.48 -11.71
N GLN A 133 3.79 -8.64 -11.83
CA GLN A 133 3.65 -7.28 -12.36
C GLN A 133 3.20 -7.30 -13.82
N LYS A 134 3.77 -8.18 -14.65
CA LYS A 134 3.39 -8.33 -16.07
C LYS A 134 1.90 -8.64 -16.24
N ILE A 135 1.36 -9.62 -15.52
CA ILE A 135 -0.06 -9.98 -15.64
C ILE A 135 -0.96 -8.89 -15.07
N THR A 136 -0.54 -8.21 -14.00
CA THR A 136 -1.27 -7.07 -13.44
C THR A 136 -1.38 -5.92 -14.46
N ASN A 137 -0.29 -5.61 -15.15
CA ASN A 137 -0.28 -4.62 -16.23
C ASN A 137 -1.17 -5.04 -17.40
N GLU A 138 -1.15 -6.32 -17.77
CA GLU A 138 -2.05 -6.84 -18.79
C GLU A 138 -3.50 -6.75 -18.40
N LYS A 139 -3.86 -7.07 -17.15
CA LYS A 139 -5.23 -6.87 -16.65
C LYS A 139 -5.71 -5.44 -16.88
N ALA A 140 -4.87 -4.44 -16.61
CA ALA A 140 -5.21 -3.05 -16.87
C ALA A 140 -5.44 -2.76 -18.36
N LEU A 141 -4.60 -3.30 -19.24
CA LEU A 141 -4.75 -3.16 -20.70
C LEU A 141 -6.00 -3.87 -21.22
N ILE A 142 -6.29 -5.07 -20.75
CA ILE A 142 -7.48 -5.84 -21.09
C ILE A 142 -8.74 -5.08 -20.67
N LEU A 143 -8.76 -4.52 -19.45
CA LEU A 143 -9.88 -3.70 -18.98
C LEU A 143 -10.09 -2.44 -19.82
N LEU A 144 -9.00 -1.81 -20.29
CA LEU A 144 -9.05 -0.66 -21.19
C LEU A 144 -9.60 -1.05 -22.56
N ALA A 145 -9.13 -2.15 -23.13
CA ALA A 145 -9.63 -2.70 -24.38
C ALA A 145 -11.13 -3.07 -24.26
N MET A 146 -11.54 -3.75 -23.19
CA MET A 146 -12.96 -4.06 -22.92
C MET A 146 -13.83 -2.82 -22.73
N ARG A 147 -13.26 -1.70 -22.26
CA ARG A 147 -13.98 -0.43 -22.18
C ARG A 147 -14.18 0.17 -23.57
N LYS A 148 -13.16 0.13 -24.43
CA LYS A 148 -13.23 0.59 -25.82
C LYS A 148 -14.22 -0.25 -26.63
N MET A 149 -14.14 -1.58 -26.54
CA MET A 149 -15.06 -2.52 -27.21
C MET A 149 -16.55 -2.32 -26.84
N LYS A 150 -16.84 -1.68 -25.71
CA LYS A 150 -18.22 -1.35 -25.29
C LYS A 150 -18.68 0.03 -25.76
N ALA A 151 -17.75 0.90 -26.12
CA ALA A 151 -18.02 2.26 -26.57
C ALA A 151 -18.09 2.37 -28.10
N THR A 152 -17.57 1.37 -28.82
CA THR A 152 -17.70 1.22 -30.27
C THR A 152 -19.16 1.03 -30.66
N THR A 153 -19.60 1.76 -31.68
CA THR A 153 -20.91 1.62 -32.33
C THR A 153 -20.90 0.46 -33.32
N ASP A 154 -22.09 0.01 -33.77
CA ASP A 154 -22.23 -1.14 -34.68
C ASP A 154 -21.47 -0.98 -36.01
N THR A 155 -21.17 0.26 -36.43
CA THR A 155 -20.36 0.55 -37.62
C THR A 155 -18.86 0.24 -37.45
N GLU A 156 -18.38 -0.01 -36.23
CA GLU A 156 -16.97 -0.26 -35.90
C GLU A 156 -16.73 -1.71 -35.43
N GLU A 157 -17.54 -2.67 -35.89
CA GLU A 157 -17.43 -4.08 -35.46
C GLU A 157 -16.02 -4.67 -35.70
N TRP A 158 -15.37 -4.29 -36.79
CA TRP A 158 -13.98 -4.70 -37.09
C TRP A 158 -12.98 -4.25 -36.00
N VAL A 159 -13.21 -3.10 -35.35
CA VAL A 159 -12.38 -2.59 -34.25
C VAL A 159 -12.52 -3.51 -33.04
N ARG A 160 -13.73 -3.98 -32.77
CA ARG A 160 -14.01 -4.91 -31.67
C ARG A 160 -13.29 -6.24 -31.88
N VAL A 161 -13.39 -6.81 -33.08
CA VAL A 161 -12.70 -8.06 -33.44
C VAL A 161 -11.18 -7.88 -33.28
N LYS A 162 -10.62 -6.78 -33.78
CA LYS A 162 -9.17 -6.51 -33.66
C LYS A 162 -8.72 -6.32 -32.22
N LEU A 163 -9.50 -5.65 -31.38
CA LEU A 163 -9.19 -5.52 -29.95
C LEU A 163 -9.24 -6.87 -29.23
N GLU A 164 -10.17 -7.75 -29.60
CA GLU A 164 -10.26 -9.09 -29.04
C GLU A 164 -9.06 -9.96 -29.46
N GLU A 165 -8.69 -9.96 -30.74
CA GLU A 165 -7.47 -10.62 -31.24
C GLU A 165 -6.22 -10.14 -30.50
N LEU A 166 -6.06 -8.83 -30.31
CA LEU A 166 -4.91 -8.27 -29.58
C LEU A 166 -4.85 -8.72 -28.12
N ILE A 167 -5.99 -8.94 -27.47
CA ILE A 167 -6.02 -9.49 -26.11
C ILE A 167 -5.60 -10.96 -26.15
N ILE A 168 -6.11 -11.74 -27.11
CA ILE A 168 -5.77 -13.16 -27.24
C ILE A 168 -4.28 -13.35 -27.50
N ASP A 169 -3.69 -12.56 -28.40
CA ASP A 169 -2.25 -12.61 -28.67
C ASP A 169 -1.41 -12.33 -27.44
N ARG A 170 -1.85 -11.39 -26.59
CA ARG A 170 -1.19 -11.11 -25.31
C ARG A 170 -1.29 -12.29 -24.35
N LEU A 171 -2.48 -12.90 -24.23
CA LEU A 171 -2.69 -14.08 -23.39
C LEU A 171 -1.85 -15.26 -23.88
N ILE A 172 -1.79 -15.51 -25.19
CA ILE A 172 -0.94 -16.56 -25.77
C ILE A 172 0.54 -16.30 -25.48
N LYS A 173 1.00 -15.05 -25.61
CA LYS A 173 2.38 -14.69 -25.24
C LYS A 173 2.66 -15.01 -23.77
N ARG A 174 1.71 -14.76 -22.87
CA ARG A 174 1.85 -15.14 -21.45
C ARG A 174 1.78 -16.63 -21.21
N GLN A 175 0.90 -17.36 -21.89
CA GLN A 175 0.85 -18.82 -21.82
C GLN A 175 2.23 -19.40 -22.16
N ARG A 176 2.86 -18.94 -23.24
CA ARG A 176 4.21 -19.39 -23.64
C ARG A 176 5.25 -19.17 -22.55
N GLU A 177 5.28 -17.98 -21.96
CA GLU A 177 6.21 -17.65 -20.88
C GLU A 177 5.96 -18.48 -19.62
N LEU A 178 4.69 -18.63 -19.22
CA LEU A 178 4.30 -19.36 -18.01
C LEU A 178 4.53 -20.86 -18.13
N VAL A 179 4.36 -21.44 -19.31
CA VAL A 179 4.67 -22.85 -19.56
C VAL A 179 6.14 -23.15 -19.27
N VAL A 180 7.05 -22.27 -19.70
CA VAL A 180 8.49 -22.43 -19.44
C VAL A 180 8.79 -22.24 -17.95
N ILE A 181 8.17 -21.24 -17.31
CA ILE A 181 8.44 -20.91 -15.89
C ILE A 181 7.92 -21.99 -14.94
N PHE A 182 6.73 -22.52 -15.19
CA PHE A 182 6.13 -23.59 -14.37
C PHE A 182 6.54 -25.00 -14.81
N ASN A 183 7.33 -25.13 -15.88
CA ASN A 183 7.64 -26.42 -16.50
C ASN A 183 6.36 -27.27 -16.72
N ALA A 184 5.35 -26.66 -17.33
CA ALA A 184 3.96 -27.10 -17.34
C ALA A 184 3.46 -27.42 -18.76
N MET A 185 4.26 -28.15 -19.54
CA MET A 185 3.97 -28.49 -20.95
C MET A 185 2.69 -29.32 -21.13
N ASP A 186 2.31 -30.08 -20.11
CA ASP A 186 1.18 -31.01 -20.05
C ASP A 186 0.05 -30.52 -19.12
N LYS A 187 0.19 -29.35 -18.49
CA LYS A 187 -0.74 -28.86 -17.45
C LYS A 187 -1.46 -27.59 -17.90
N PRO A 188 -2.47 -27.70 -18.79
CA PRO A 188 -3.14 -26.54 -19.37
C PRO A 188 -3.86 -25.70 -18.33
N PHE A 189 -4.51 -26.34 -17.35
CA PHE A 189 -5.26 -25.64 -16.33
C PHE A 189 -4.39 -24.94 -15.29
N LEU A 190 -3.15 -25.39 -15.07
CA LEU A 190 -2.24 -24.71 -14.15
C LEU A 190 -1.87 -23.33 -14.69
N VAL A 191 -1.42 -23.28 -15.95
CA VAL A 191 -1.01 -22.03 -16.61
C VAL A 191 -2.21 -21.10 -16.78
N ASN A 192 -3.30 -21.60 -17.34
CA ASN A 192 -4.47 -20.78 -17.64
C ASN A 192 -5.27 -20.42 -16.40
N GLY A 193 -5.31 -21.30 -15.39
CA GLY A 193 -5.91 -21.01 -14.08
C GLY A 193 -5.12 -19.93 -13.34
N PHE A 194 -3.79 -19.93 -13.47
CA PHE A 194 -2.96 -18.85 -12.92
C PHE A 194 -3.29 -17.51 -13.57
N ILE A 195 -3.32 -17.43 -14.91
CA ILE A 195 -3.71 -16.21 -15.63
C ILE A 195 -5.11 -15.75 -15.18
N PHE A 196 -6.09 -16.66 -15.21
CA PHE A 196 -7.46 -16.35 -14.82
C PHE A 196 -7.54 -15.79 -13.40
N SER A 197 -6.90 -16.47 -12.44
CA SER A 197 -6.91 -16.08 -11.02
C SER A 197 -6.38 -14.66 -10.80
N ARG A 198 -5.41 -14.23 -11.61
CA ARG A 198 -4.85 -12.88 -11.55
C ARG A 198 -5.77 -11.85 -12.20
N LEU A 199 -6.48 -12.22 -13.27
CA LEU A 199 -7.50 -11.36 -13.86
C LEU A 199 -8.66 -11.12 -12.88
N THR A 200 -9.10 -12.15 -12.15
CA THR A 200 -10.26 -12.10 -11.24
C THR A 200 -9.92 -11.78 -9.78
N ASP A 201 -8.65 -11.65 -9.42
CA ASP A 201 -8.16 -11.52 -8.03
C ASP A 201 -8.59 -12.69 -7.12
N SER A 202 -8.71 -13.90 -7.69
CA SER A 202 -9.09 -15.13 -6.98
C SER A 202 -7.86 -16.00 -6.67
N SER A 203 -8.02 -17.06 -5.88
CA SER A 203 -6.92 -18.00 -5.61
C SER A 203 -6.60 -18.85 -6.85
N LEU A 204 -5.38 -19.41 -6.91
CA LEU A 204 -4.98 -20.29 -8.02
C LEU A 204 -5.88 -21.53 -8.11
N ASN A 205 -6.18 -22.13 -6.96
CA ASN A 205 -7.03 -23.33 -6.89
C ASN A 205 -8.44 -23.03 -7.41
N GLU A 206 -9.03 -21.90 -7.00
CA GLU A 206 -10.32 -21.44 -7.54
C GLU A 206 -10.27 -21.25 -9.05
N GLY A 207 -9.18 -20.67 -9.58
CA GLY A 207 -9.02 -20.48 -11.03
C GLY A 207 -8.89 -21.80 -11.80
N ILE A 208 -8.18 -22.78 -11.24
CA ILE A 208 -8.04 -24.12 -11.82
C ILE A 208 -9.38 -24.85 -11.81
N GLU A 209 -10.08 -24.84 -10.67
CA GLU A 209 -11.39 -25.47 -10.53
C GLU A 209 -12.43 -24.83 -11.44
N GLU A 210 -12.40 -23.51 -11.60
CA GLU A 210 -13.29 -22.80 -12.50
C GLU A 210 -13.13 -23.25 -13.96
N LEU A 211 -11.90 -23.49 -14.41
CA LEU A 211 -11.64 -23.98 -15.77
C LEU A 211 -11.98 -25.48 -15.93
N LYS A 212 -11.73 -26.30 -14.90
CA LYS A 212 -12.01 -27.74 -14.94
C LYS A 212 -13.49 -28.07 -14.83
N LEU A 213 -14.20 -27.40 -13.92
CA LEU A 213 -15.53 -27.80 -13.49
C LEU A 213 -16.64 -27.06 -14.23
N LYS A 214 -16.45 -25.77 -14.57
CA LYS A 214 -17.48 -25.00 -15.25
C LYS A 214 -17.42 -25.22 -16.76
N LYS A 215 -18.62 -25.20 -17.35
CA LYS A 215 -18.85 -25.23 -18.80
C LYS A 215 -18.07 -24.10 -19.46
N SER A 216 -17.43 -24.40 -20.59
CA SER A 216 -16.71 -23.40 -21.36
C SER A 216 -17.66 -22.55 -22.19
N LEU A 217 -17.34 -21.26 -22.26
CA LEU A 217 -18.09 -20.27 -23.02
C LEU A 217 -17.81 -20.35 -24.53
N ILE A 218 -16.82 -21.16 -24.95
CA ILE A 218 -16.63 -21.50 -26.37
C ILE A 218 -17.86 -22.22 -26.92
N PHE A 219 -18.52 -23.02 -26.07
CA PHE A 219 -19.67 -23.85 -26.47
C PHE A 219 -21.01 -23.27 -26.01
N GLU A 220 -21.06 -22.00 -25.58
CA GLU A 220 -22.24 -21.36 -24.95
C GLU A 220 -23.52 -21.53 -25.79
N ASP A 221 -23.39 -21.47 -27.13
CA ASP A 221 -24.51 -21.58 -28.09
C ASP A 221 -24.62 -22.95 -28.78
N ILE A 222 -23.76 -23.91 -28.43
CA ILE A 222 -23.71 -25.24 -29.08
C ILE A 222 -24.17 -26.33 -28.11
N LYS A 223 -23.41 -26.49 -27.01
CA LYS A 223 -23.66 -27.53 -26.00
C LYS A 223 -22.90 -27.19 -24.73
N PRO A 224 -23.49 -27.39 -23.54
CA PRO A 224 -22.82 -27.12 -22.27
C PRO A 224 -21.68 -28.10 -21.93
N LEU A 225 -20.58 -28.03 -22.66
CA LEU A 225 -19.41 -28.90 -22.51
C LEU A 225 -18.31 -28.23 -21.66
N LYS A 226 -17.48 -29.05 -21.03
CA LYS A 226 -16.28 -28.62 -20.31
C LYS A 226 -15.07 -28.76 -21.23
N LEU A 227 -14.01 -28.02 -20.95
CA LEU A 227 -12.73 -28.20 -21.61
C LEU A 227 -12.09 -29.50 -21.09
N SER A 228 -11.68 -30.39 -21.98
CA SER A 228 -10.91 -31.59 -21.61
C SER A 228 -9.44 -31.24 -21.51
N SER A 229 -8.79 -31.58 -20.38
CA SER A 229 -7.33 -31.43 -20.23
C SER A 229 -6.54 -32.27 -21.22
N GLU A 230 -7.09 -33.38 -21.69
CA GLU A 230 -6.38 -34.35 -22.53
C GLU A 230 -6.20 -33.84 -23.97
N ILE A 231 -7.10 -32.98 -24.41
CA ILE A 231 -7.17 -32.54 -25.82
C ILE A 231 -6.49 -31.17 -25.99
N ILE A 232 -6.28 -30.42 -24.90
CA ILE A 232 -5.97 -29.00 -25.00
C ILE A 232 -4.58 -28.69 -24.48
N SER A 233 -3.77 -28.08 -25.35
CA SER A 233 -2.45 -27.56 -24.99
C SER A 233 -2.54 -26.39 -23.99
N PRO A 234 -1.58 -26.26 -23.06
CA PRO A 234 -1.46 -25.07 -22.23
C PRO A 234 -1.37 -23.75 -23.01
N ILE A 235 -0.83 -23.81 -24.23
CA ILE A 235 -0.80 -22.68 -25.17
C ILE A 235 -1.93 -22.92 -26.18
N SER A 236 -3.04 -22.22 -26.01
CA SER A 236 -4.21 -22.44 -26.85
C SER A 236 -5.02 -21.17 -27.00
N TYR A 237 -5.31 -20.84 -28.26
CA TYR A 237 -6.25 -19.79 -28.63
C TYR A 237 -7.63 -20.03 -28.01
N CYS A 238 -8.10 -21.28 -28.05
CA CYS A 238 -9.40 -21.67 -27.51
C CYS A 238 -9.50 -21.33 -26.01
N ILE A 239 -8.49 -21.71 -25.22
CA ILE A 239 -8.47 -21.36 -23.79
C ILE A 239 -8.35 -19.85 -23.60
N ALA A 240 -7.51 -19.17 -24.38
CA ALA A 240 -7.36 -17.71 -24.28
C ALA A 240 -8.70 -16.99 -24.52
N TYR A 241 -9.48 -17.43 -25.52
CA TYR A 241 -10.81 -16.92 -25.78
C TYR A 241 -11.78 -17.22 -24.61
N ASP A 242 -11.80 -18.46 -24.11
CA ASP A 242 -12.63 -18.85 -22.96
C ASP A 242 -12.33 -17.98 -21.72
N LEU A 243 -11.04 -17.72 -21.47
CA LEU A 243 -10.59 -16.84 -20.39
C LEU A 243 -11.12 -15.42 -20.52
N ILE A 244 -11.07 -14.84 -21.72
CA ILE A 244 -11.58 -13.49 -21.99
C ILE A 244 -13.08 -13.45 -21.72
N LYS A 245 -13.85 -14.38 -22.28
CA LYS A 245 -15.32 -14.39 -22.08
C LYS A 245 -15.68 -14.57 -20.62
N ARG A 246 -14.98 -15.45 -19.89
CA ARG A 246 -15.19 -15.62 -18.44
C ARG A 246 -14.88 -14.33 -17.70
N PHE A 247 -13.78 -13.68 -18.03
CA PHE A 247 -13.42 -12.40 -17.43
C PHE A 247 -14.43 -11.28 -17.76
N GLU A 248 -14.99 -11.25 -18.98
CA GLU A 248 -16.07 -10.33 -19.34
C GLU A 248 -17.32 -10.55 -18.49
N THR A 249 -17.72 -11.81 -18.28
CA THR A 249 -18.89 -12.12 -17.42
C THR A 249 -18.64 -11.72 -15.97
N PHE A 250 -17.42 -11.95 -15.46
CA PHE A 250 -17.01 -11.52 -14.12
C PHE A 250 -17.08 -10.00 -13.97
N GLU A 251 -16.54 -9.25 -14.93
CA GLU A 251 -16.57 -7.78 -14.92
C GLU A 251 -18.00 -7.23 -15.05
N LYS A 252 -18.86 -7.85 -15.88
CA LYS A 252 -20.29 -7.50 -15.96
C LYS A 252 -20.96 -7.67 -14.58
N LYS A 253 -20.76 -8.81 -13.92
CA LYS A 253 -21.30 -9.06 -12.57
C LYS A 253 -20.79 -8.04 -11.54
N ARG A 254 -19.49 -7.71 -11.58
CA ARG A 254 -18.87 -6.73 -10.67
C ARG A 254 -19.49 -5.34 -10.85
N ARG A 255 -19.67 -4.88 -12.09
CA ARG A 255 -20.29 -3.59 -12.39
C ARG A 255 -21.73 -3.51 -11.92
N ASN A 256 -22.54 -4.54 -12.19
CA ASN A 256 -23.94 -4.58 -11.76
C ASN A 256 -24.05 -4.47 -10.23
N LYS A 257 -23.21 -5.18 -9.47
CA LYS A 257 -23.14 -5.05 -8.01
C LYS A 257 -22.83 -3.61 -7.56
N VAL A 258 -21.89 -2.94 -8.21
CA VAL A 258 -21.51 -1.54 -7.89
C VAL A 258 -22.67 -0.58 -8.19
N GLU A 259 -23.37 -0.77 -9.30
CA GLU A 259 -24.54 0.03 -9.65
C GLU A 259 -25.69 -0.18 -8.66
N ASP A 260 -25.96 -1.41 -8.24
CA ASP A 260 -26.98 -1.70 -7.23
C ASP A 260 -26.66 -1.04 -5.89
N ILE A 261 -25.38 -1.06 -5.49
CA ILE A 261 -24.94 -0.35 -4.27
C ILE A 261 -25.15 1.17 -4.43
N LYS A 262 -24.83 1.75 -5.59
CA LYS A 262 -25.07 3.18 -5.86
C LYS A 262 -26.57 3.51 -5.82
N LYS A 263 -27.42 2.69 -6.45
CA LYS A 263 -28.89 2.83 -6.43
C LYS A 263 -29.43 2.76 -5.01
N LYS A 264 -29.01 1.78 -4.21
CA LYS A 264 -29.39 1.67 -2.78
C LYS A 264 -28.96 2.89 -1.96
N LYS A 265 -27.74 3.40 -2.17
CA LYS A 265 -27.27 4.63 -1.51
C LYS A 265 -28.07 5.87 -1.94
N LYS A 266 -28.45 5.98 -3.20
CA LYS A 266 -29.29 7.07 -3.72
C LYS A 266 -30.69 7.04 -3.11
N LYS A 267 -31.35 5.87 -3.09
CA LYS A 267 -32.65 5.66 -2.43
C LYS A 267 -32.61 6.06 -0.95
N LYS A 268 -31.60 5.61 -0.20
CA LYS A 268 -31.42 6.02 1.21
C LYS A 268 -31.22 7.53 1.39
N LYS A 269 -30.56 8.23 0.46
CA LYS A 269 -30.42 9.69 0.52
C LYS A 269 -31.73 10.41 0.22
N GLU A 270 -32.50 9.93 -0.76
CA GLU A 270 -33.81 10.48 -1.11
C GLU A 270 -34.82 10.30 0.02
N GLU A 271 -34.82 9.13 0.66
CA GLU A 271 -35.67 8.84 1.81
C GLU A 271 -35.32 9.73 3.01
N LYS A 272 -34.03 9.92 3.31
CA LYS A 272 -33.59 10.89 4.32
C LYS A 272 -34.04 12.32 4.00
N LYS A 273 -33.95 12.74 2.73
CA LYS A 273 -34.44 14.06 2.30
C LYS A 273 -35.96 14.18 2.47
N ARG A 274 -36.72 13.12 2.17
CA ARG A 274 -38.18 13.10 2.33
C ARG A 274 -38.58 13.22 3.81
N ILE A 275 -37.95 12.44 4.69
CA ILE A 275 -38.18 12.50 6.15
C ILE A 275 -37.82 13.88 6.72
N VAL A 276 -36.73 14.50 6.25
CA VAL A 276 -36.35 15.86 6.66
C VAL A 276 -37.36 16.89 6.16
N ARG A 277 -37.90 16.74 4.94
CA ARG A 277 -38.92 17.62 4.39
C ARG A 277 -40.25 17.51 5.15
N GLU A 278 -40.70 16.29 5.42
CA GLU A 278 -41.91 16.00 6.21
C GLU A 278 -41.80 16.60 7.63
N ARG A 279 -40.63 16.50 8.29
CA ARG A 279 -40.37 17.16 9.59
C ARG A 279 -40.29 18.69 9.49
N GLN A 280 -39.82 19.23 8.37
CA GLN A 280 -39.71 20.68 8.15
C GLN A 280 -41.06 21.34 7.89
N GLU A 281 -41.97 20.66 7.20
CA GLU A 281 -43.35 21.12 6.95
C GLU A 281 -44.20 21.15 8.23
N GLN A 282 -43.88 20.31 9.22
CA GLN A 282 -44.54 20.35 10.54
C GLN A 282 -44.09 21.54 11.42
N SER A 283 -42.86 22.05 11.28
CA SER A 283 -42.30 23.12 12.11
C SER A 283 -42.48 24.51 11.48
N THR A 284 -43.56 25.20 11.86
CA THR A 284 -43.76 26.65 11.62
C THR A 284 -42.69 27.52 12.32
N PHE A 285 -41.88 26.93 13.21
CA PHE A 285 -40.83 27.61 13.96
C PHE A 285 -39.47 27.70 13.24
N ASN A 286 -39.27 26.91 12.18
CA ASN A 286 -37.96 26.78 11.51
C ASN A 286 -37.40 28.10 10.98
N TRP A 287 -38.24 28.92 10.37
CA TRP A 287 -37.78 30.18 9.80
C TRP A 287 -37.35 31.15 10.89
N ILE A 288 -38.15 31.30 11.96
CA ILE A 288 -37.84 32.22 13.05
C ILE A 288 -36.60 31.78 13.83
N GLU A 289 -36.44 30.47 14.06
CA GLU A 289 -35.23 29.90 14.66
C GLU A 289 -33.98 30.22 13.81
N ARG A 290 -34.02 29.90 12.52
CA ARG A 290 -32.89 30.20 11.61
C ARG A 290 -32.58 31.68 11.55
N ARG A 291 -33.60 32.55 11.51
CA ARG A 291 -33.39 34.00 11.47
C ARG A 291 -32.69 34.48 12.74
N ILE A 292 -33.19 34.11 13.92
CA ILE A 292 -32.60 34.47 15.22
C ILE A 292 -31.16 33.95 15.34
N THR A 293 -30.92 32.66 15.05
CA THR A 293 -29.59 32.06 15.12
C THR A 293 -28.62 32.72 14.15
N SER A 294 -29.04 32.96 12.90
CA SER A 294 -28.19 33.62 11.90
C SER A 294 -27.80 35.03 12.31
N SER A 295 -28.73 35.82 12.86
CA SER A 295 -28.45 37.18 13.30
C SER A 295 -27.53 37.22 14.52
N LEU A 296 -27.84 36.44 15.57
CA LEU A 296 -27.11 36.48 16.84
C LEU A 296 -25.75 35.77 16.82
N MET A 297 -25.51 34.85 15.87
CA MET A 297 -24.19 34.27 15.65
C MET A 297 -23.31 35.15 14.75
N ARG A 298 -23.86 35.66 13.63
CA ARG A 298 -23.07 36.43 12.64
C ARG A 298 -22.64 37.80 13.13
N ILE A 299 -23.32 38.38 14.12
CA ILE A 299 -22.95 39.69 14.65
C ILE A 299 -21.53 39.75 15.22
N ASN A 300 -20.95 38.59 15.57
CA ASN A 300 -19.59 38.49 16.09
C ASN A 300 -18.52 38.19 15.01
N SER A 301 -18.90 37.97 13.75
CA SER A 301 -17.95 37.68 12.66
C SER A 301 -17.24 38.95 12.17
N SER A 302 -15.97 38.84 11.77
CA SER A 302 -15.19 39.97 11.22
C SER A 302 -15.73 40.39 9.84
N GLY A 303 -15.80 41.71 9.58
CA GLY A 303 -16.18 42.27 8.29
C GLY A 303 -17.69 42.39 8.00
N ILE A 304 -18.58 42.05 8.96
CA ILE A 304 -20.03 42.15 8.76
C ILE A 304 -20.56 43.51 9.24
N ASN A 305 -21.37 44.16 8.39
CA ASN A 305 -22.12 45.36 8.78
C ASN A 305 -23.36 44.98 9.63
N PRO A 306 -23.45 45.39 10.91
CA PRO A 306 -24.57 45.05 11.79
C PRO A 306 -25.94 45.48 11.26
N ASN A 307 -25.99 46.55 10.44
CA ASN A 307 -27.24 47.05 9.87
C ASN A 307 -27.92 46.04 8.92
N GLN A 308 -27.16 45.08 8.40
CA GLN A 308 -27.71 44.02 7.55
C GLN A 308 -28.42 42.91 8.36
N LEU A 309 -28.14 42.80 9.66
CA LEU A 309 -28.67 41.74 10.54
C LEU A 309 -29.94 42.16 11.27
N TYR A 310 -30.22 43.46 11.40
CA TYR A 310 -31.45 43.98 11.98
C TYR A 310 -32.70 43.49 11.23
N TRP A 311 -33.81 43.51 11.95
CA TRP A 311 -35.13 43.13 11.45
C TRP A 311 -35.62 44.07 10.35
N LYS A 312 -36.05 43.52 9.22
CA LYS A 312 -36.55 44.28 8.06
C LYS A 312 -38.04 44.00 7.80
N ASP A 313 -38.68 44.82 6.98
CA ASP A 313 -40.10 44.63 6.61
C ASP A 313 -40.37 43.27 5.95
N LYS A 314 -39.39 42.76 5.18
CA LYS A 314 -39.44 41.40 4.62
C LYS A 314 -39.46 40.33 5.71
N ASP A 315 -38.72 40.52 6.80
CA ASP A 315 -38.70 39.60 7.95
C ASP A 315 -40.04 39.64 8.68
N THR A 316 -40.63 40.83 8.85
CA THR A 316 -41.98 40.99 9.40
C THR A 316 -43.00 40.20 8.59
N LYS A 317 -43.02 40.37 7.26
CA LYS A 317 -43.97 39.65 6.39
C LYS A 317 -43.86 38.13 6.52
N ILE A 318 -42.64 37.59 6.44
CA ILE A 318 -42.42 36.14 6.52
C ILE A 318 -42.74 35.61 7.93
N ALA A 319 -42.43 36.36 8.99
CA ALA A 319 -42.78 35.99 10.36
C ALA A 319 -44.30 36.00 10.58
N THR A 320 -45.01 36.98 10.00
CA THR A 320 -46.47 37.09 10.05
C THR A 320 -47.13 35.90 9.36
N ASP A 321 -46.67 35.52 8.17
CA ASP A 321 -47.23 34.39 7.43
C ASP A 321 -47.01 33.05 8.19
N ASN A 322 -45.82 32.84 8.78
CA ASN A 322 -45.53 31.66 9.60
C ASN A 322 -46.34 31.62 10.89
N LEU A 323 -46.55 32.77 11.54
CA LEU A 323 -47.31 32.88 12.78
C LEU A 323 -48.81 32.70 12.55
N LYS A 324 -49.34 33.26 11.45
CA LYS A 324 -50.72 33.03 11.00
C LYS A 324 -50.95 31.54 10.74
N MET A 325 -50.10 30.93 9.92
CA MET A 325 -50.15 29.49 9.63
C MET A 325 -50.02 28.64 10.91
N HIS A 326 -49.25 29.09 11.91
CA HIS A 326 -49.15 28.39 13.19
C HIS A 326 -50.43 28.50 14.01
N SER A 327 -51.09 29.66 14.01
CA SER A 327 -52.36 29.88 14.74
C SER A 327 -53.54 29.08 14.21
N GLU A 328 -53.47 28.62 12.96
CA GLU A 328 -54.49 27.80 12.31
C GLU A 328 -54.41 26.30 12.69
N LYS A 329 -53.32 25.87 13.34
CA LYS A 329 -53.05 24.45 13.61
C LYS A 329 -53.86 23.83 14.77
N GLY A 330 -54.62 24.62 15.52
CA GLY A 330 -55.33 24.11 16.70
C GLY A 330 -56.52 24.96 17.11
N LYS A 331 -57.27 24.47 18.11
CA LYS A 331 -58.55 25.05 18.54
C LYS A 331 -58.42 26.38 19.31
N ASN A 332 -57.25 26.70 19.87
CA ASN A 332 -57.04 27.93 20.64
C ASN A 332 -55.93 28.80 20.02
N PRO A 333 -56.29 29.80 19.19
CA PRO A 333 -55.32 30.66 18.52
C PRO A 333 -54.45 31.47 19.50
N LEU A 334 -54.98 31.91 20.65
CA LEU A 334 -54.20 32.64 21.66
C LEU A 334 -53.06 31.82 22.24
N PHE A 335 -53.33 30.54 22.51
CA PHE A 335 -52.30 29.62 23.00
C PHE A 335 -51.18 29.48 21.97
N LEU A 336 -51.51 29.30 20.69
CA LEU A 336 -50.56 29.12 19.60
C LEU A 336 -49.75 30.41 19.32
N PHE A 337 -50.38 31.59 19.40
CA PHE A 337 -49.66 32.87 19.34
C PHE A 337 -48.68 33.02 20.51
N THR A 338 -49.11 32.63 21.71
CA THR A 338 -48.27 32.64 22.91
C THR A 338 -47.10 31.66 22.79
N GLU A 339 -47.35 30.46 22.26
CA GLU A 339 -46.35 29.42 22.05
C GLU A 339 -45.25 29.90 21.10
N TYR A 340 -45.63 30.42 19.93
CA TYR A 340 -44.67 30.94 18.96
C TYR A 340 -43.87 32.13 19.46
N PHE A 341 -44.52 33.06 20.16
CA PHE A 341 -43.82 34.20 20.74
C PHE A 341 -42.87 33.74 21.86
N SER A 342 -43.30 32.80 22.72
CA SER A 342 -42.45 32.25 23.77
C SER A 342 -41.22 31.54 23.19
N PHE A 343 -41.42 30.72 22.16
CA PHE A 343 -40.32 30.03 21.47
C PHE A 343 -39.29 31.00 20.89
N ALA A 344 -39.74 32.06 20.21
CA ALA A 344 -38.84 33.07 19.65
C ALA A 344 -38.01 33.76 20.75
N ILE A 345 -38.62 34.08 21.89
CA ILE A 345 -37.94 34.72 23.02
C ILE A 345 -36.97 33.77 23.73
N GLU A 346 -37.35 32.51 23.94
CA GLU A 346 -36.46 31.48 24.50
C GLU A 346 -35.21 31.30 23.62
N LYS A 347 -35.39 31.30 22.29
CA LYS A 347 -34.28 31.23 21.36
C LYS A 347 -33.39 32.47 21.41
N ILE A 348 -33.94 33.68 21.51
CA ILE A 348 -33.12 34.89 21.70
C ILE A 348 -32.34 34.81 23.02
N LYS A 349 -33.01 34.39 24.11
CA LYS A 349 -32.41 34.25 25.44
C LYS A 349 -31.22 33.26 25.42
N SER A 350 -31.33 32.16 24.69
CA SER A 350 -30.24 31.16 24.56
C SER A 350 -28.93 31.72 23.98
N PHE A 351 -28.96 32.89 23.33
CA PHE A 351 -27.79 33.54 22.73
C PHE A 351 -27.37 34.85 23.42
N THR A 352 -28.10 35.30 24.45
CA THR A 352 -27.84 36.55 25.18
C THR A 352 -28.31 36.48 26.64
N ASP A 353 -27.37 36.39 27.59
CA ASP A 353 -27.70 36.29 29.01
C ASP A 353 -28.06 37.63 29.68
N ASP A 354 -27.53 38.76 29.19
CA ASP A 354 -27.67 40.07 29.88
C ASP A 354 -28.84 40.94 29.37
N VAL A 355 -29.74 40.41 28.54
CA VAL A 355 -30.89 41.17 28.03
C VAL A 355 -32.13 40.84 28.85
N ARG A 356 -32.74 41.85 29.50
CA ARG A 356 -34.04 41.71 30.15
C ARG A 356 -35.12 41.46 29.09
N LEU A 357 -35.39 40.19 28.81
CA LEU A 357 -36.46 39.71 27.94
C LEU A 357 -37.72 39.41 28.77
N PRO A 358 -38.92 39.56 28.20
CA PRO A 358 -40.17 39.31 28.93
C PRO A 358 -40.31 37.83 29.32
N GLU A 359 -40.74 37.57 30.54
CA GLU A 359 -41.11 36.24 31.02
C GLU A 359 -42.43 35.76 30.39
N LYS A 360 -42.66 34.45 30.45
CA LYS A 360 -43.83 33.79 29.82
C LYS A 360 -45.18 34.40 30.23
N GLU A 361 -45.31 34.85 31.47
CA GLU A 361 -46.53 35.53 31.96
C GLU A 361 -46.73 36.92 31.34
N LYS A 362 -45.64 37.67 31.13
CA LYS A 362 -45.68 38.97 30.44
C LYS A 362 -45.98 38.77 28.96
N ILE A 363 -45.46 37.71 28.34
CA ILE A 363 -45.77 37.33 26.94
C ILE A 363 -47.26 37.04 26.80
N LYS A 364 -47.84 36.22 27.70
CA LYS A 364 -49.28 35.94 27.73
C LYS A 364 -50.12 37.21 27.83
N LYS A 365 -49.78 38.12 28.76
CA LYS A 365 -50.46 39.42 28.91
C LYS A 365 -50.35 40.27 27.65
N VAL A 366 -49.19 40.29 26.99
CA VAL A 366 -48.99 41.04 25.75
C VAL A 366 -49.82 40.47 24.60
N VAL A 367 -49.84 39.15 24.42
CA VAL A 367 -50.64 38.49 23.37
C VAL A 367 -52.12 38.69 23.63
N LYS A 368 -52.57 38.54 24.89
CA LYS A 368 -53.95 38.81 25.31
C LYS A 368 -54.36 40.25 25.00
N ASN A 369 -53.58 41.24 25.43
CA ASN A 369 -53.89 42.66 25.17
C ASN A 369 -53.89 43.03 23.67
N ILE A 370 -53.01 42.42 22.85
CA ILE A 370 -53.01 42.65 21.39
C ILE A 370 -54.28 42.07 20.76
N SER A 371 -54.65 40.87 21.19
CA SER A 371 -55.81 40.15 20.65
C SER A 371 -57.11 40.83 21.07
N GLU A 372 -57.24 41.22 22.34
CA GLU A 372 -58.38 41.97 22.87
C GLU A 372 -58.59 43.29 22.15
N LYS A 373 -57.52 44.07 21.91
CA LYS A 373 -57.62 45.32 21.15
C LYS A 373 -58.02 45.10 19.70
N THR A 374 -57.47 44.07 19.05
CA THR A 374 -57.75 43.78 17.63
C THR A 374 -59.19 43.28 17.46
N LEU A 375 -59.68 42.46 18.38
CA LEU A 375 -61.05 41.96 18.41
C LEU A 375 -62.06 43.04 18.82
N ALA A 376 -61.76 43.84 19.86
CA ALA A 376 -62.64 44.92 20.33
C ALA A 376 -62.82 46.02 19.27
N ASN A 377 -61.82 46.27 18.42
CA ASN A 377 -61.95 47.20 17.29
C ASN A 377 -63.00 46.76 16.26
N ARG A 378 -63.29 45.44 16.16
CA ARG A 378 -64.35 44.90 15.30
C ARG A 378 -65.68 44.79 16.03
N ILE A 379 -65.65 44.24 17.25
CA ILE A 379 -66.84 43.79 17.97
C ILE A 379 -67.45 44.95 18.81
N GLY A 380 -66.68 45.98 19.15
CA GLY A 380 -67.15 47.14 19.90
C GLY A 380 -67.26 46.93 21.43
N HIS A 381 -66.99 45.72 21.93
CA HIS A 381 -66.89 45.38 23.35
C HIS A 381 -65.67 44.49 23.65
N SER A 382 -65.44 44.21 24.93
CA SER A 382 -64.41 43.24 25.35
C SER A 382 -64.81 41.84 24.87
N PRO A 383 -63.93 41.09 24.21
CA PRO A 383 -64.29 39.81 23.60
C PRO A 383 -64.45 38.69 24.63
N ASP A 384 -65.43 37.81 24.40
CA ASP A 384 -65.67 36.60 25.19
C ASP A 384 -64.83 35.41 24.70
N GLU A 385 -64.71 34.34 25.50
CA GLU A 385 -63.84 33.19 25.21
C GLU A 385 -64.19 32.46 23.90
N GLU A 386 -65.47 32.42 23.53
CA GLU A 386 -65.92 31.81 22.27
C GLU A 386 -65.56 32.67 21.05
N GLU A 387 -65.62 34.00 21.19
CA GLU A 387 -65.27 34.95 20.12
C GLU A 387 -63.76 34.94 19.83
N VAL A 388 -62.96 34.69 20.87
CA VAL A 388 -61.51 34.50 20.77
C VAL A 388 -61.17 33.20 20.03
N ILE A 389 -61.92 32.13 20.26
CA ILE A 389 -61.74 30.85 19.56
C ILE A 389 -62.11 30.98 18.07
N ASN A 390 -63.16 31.75 17.78
CA ASN A 390 -63.69 31.98 16.42
C ASN A 390 -63.05 33.20 15.71
N MET A 391 -61.78 33.48 15.99
CA MET A 391 -61.00 34.54 15.33
C MET A 391 -60.95 34.35 13.81
N ILE A 392 -61.31 35.40 13.05
CA ILE A 392 -61.31 35.40 11.59
C ILE A 392 -59.88 35.59 11.06
N ASP A 393 -59.63 35.11 9.85
CA ASP A 393 -58.34 35.18 9.15
C ASP A 393 -57.68 36.56 9.12
N GLY A 394 -58.47 37.63 8.96
CA GLY A 394 -57.95 39.01 8.97
C GLY A 394 -57.41 39.43 10.34
N GLU A 395 -58.03 38.96 11.42
CA GLU A 395 -57.60 39.25 12.81
C GLU A 395 -56.35 38.46 13.15
N ARG A 396 -56.31 37.19 12.74
CA ARG A 396 -55.12 36.34 12.88
C ARG A 396 -53.92 36.96 12.19
N TYR A 397 -54.12 37.54 11.00
CA TYR A 397 -53.07 38.24 10.28
C TYR A 397 -52.58 39.50 11.02
N GLU A 398 -53.50 40.35 11.48
CA GLU A 398 -53.14 41.59 12.16
C GLU A 398 -52.47 41.34 13.53
N ILE A 399 -52.97 40.37 14.29
CA ILE A 399 -52.34 39.91 15.55
C ILE A 399 -50.95 39.34 15.26
N SER A 400 -50.82 38.50 14.22
CA SER A 400 -49.53 37.94 13.80
C SER A 400 -48.53 39.02 13.40
N LYS A 401 -48.98 40.07 12.72
CA LYS A 401 -48.14 41.21 12.32
C LYS A 401 -47.63 41.98 13.52
N GLN A 402 -48.50 42.30 14.47
CA GLN A 402 -48.11 43.02 15.69
C GLN A 402 -47.15 42.21 16.56
N ILE A 403 -47.36 40.89 16.67
CA ILE A 403 -46.43 39.99 17.40
C ILE A 403 -45.10 39.89 16.67
N ALA A 404 -45.08 39.71 15.34
CA ALA A 404 -43.87 39.65 14.54
C ALA A 404 -43.01 40.92 14.68
N MET A 405 -43.62 42.10 14.66
CA MET A 405 -42.93 43.37 14.89
C MET A 405 -42.33 43.46 16.30
N LYS A 406 -43.02 42.93 17.32
CA LYS A 406 -42.49 42.90 18.70
C LYS A 406 -41.33 41.93 18.85
N ILE A 407 -41.38 40.76 18.21
CA ILE A 407 -40.25 39.83 18.17
C ILE A 407 -39.03 40.50 17.51
N GLY A 408 -39.22 41.17 16.37
CA GLY A 408 -38.17 41.92 15.68
C GLY A 408 -37.50 42.97 16.56
N LYS A 409 -38.29 43.80 17.24
CA LYS A 409 -37.77 44.82 18.18
C LYS A 409 -36.95 44.21 19.33
N LEU A 410 -37.36 43.06 19.85
CA LEU A 410 -36.65 42.36 20.93
C LEU A 410 -35.35 41.71 20.43
N LEU A 411 -35.36 41.15 19.22
CA LEU A 411 -34.17 40.63 18.56
C LEU A 411 -33.16 41.76 18.26
N ASP A 412 -33.61 42.90 17.73
CA ASP A 412 -32.75 44.05 17.44
C ASP A 412 -32.11 44.62 18.71
N LYS A 413 -32.88 44.70 19.81
CA LYS A 413 -32.34 45.08 21.13
C LYS A 413 -31.27 44.10 21.60
N ALA A 414 -31.47 42.80 21.40
CA ALA A 414 -30.50 41.77 21.77
C ALA A 414 -29.24 41.78 20.87
N LEU A 415 -29.39 42.08 19.58
CA LEU A 415 -28.28 42.27 18.65
C LEU A 415 -27.44 43.49 19.05
N TYR A 416 -28.10 44.61 19.34
CA TYR A 416 -27.42 45.85 19.74
C TYR A 416 -26.62 45.69 21.04
N THR A 417 -27.19 45.05 22.06
CA THR A 417 -26.49 44.80 23.33
C THR A 417 -25.29 43.87 23.13
N LYS A 418 -25.44 42.81 22.32
CA LYS A 418 -24.35 41.87 22.00
C LYS A 418 -23.22 42.55 21.23
N PHE A 419 -23.56 43.39 20.25
CA PHE A 419 -22.58 44.18 19.49
C PHE A 419 -21.84 45.19 20.38
N LYS A 420 -22.57 45.92 21.25
CA LYS A 420 -21.97 46.92 22.14
C LYS A 420 -20.97 46.30 23.13
N LYS A 421 -21.21 45.09 23.63
CA LYS A 421 -20.28 44.41 24.54
C LYS A 421 -18.96 44.01 23.88
N LYS A 422 -18.95 43.69 22.59
CA LYS A 422 -17.72 43.34 21.86
C LYS A 422 -16.81 44.55 21.59
N ARG A 423 -17.37 45.77 21.63
CA ARG A 423 -16.62 47.03 21.46
C ARG A 423 -16.02 47.57 22.77
N ARG A 424 -16.46 47.08 23.93
CA ARG A 424 -15.77 47.25 25.20
C ARG A 424 -14.73 46.14 25.31
#